data_AF-B6B413-F1
#
_entry.id   AF-B6B413-F1
#
_cell.length_a   1.000
_cell.length_b   1.000
_cell.length_c   1.000
_cell.angle_alpha   90.00
_cell.angle_beta   90.00
_cell.angle_gamma   90.00
#
_symmetry.space_group_name_H-M   'P 1'
#
loop_
_entity.id
_entity.type
_entity.pdbx_description
1 polymer ?
#
loop_
_entity_poly.entity_id
_entity_poly.type
_entity_poly.pdbx_seq_one_letter_code
_entity_poly.pdbx_strand_id
1 'polypeptide(L)'
;MSDLIELERLIKADSAERGQAVSKLGYFCAPFRPVRGPLANKVIKVYRGLRNVAELERLAQCHSDYVAALELTGVDLPATEFHLLDIDGTTVPVIVQEALPSDSMMRPQIIAAELEQAVEMMEAAGQVIATFWNNADKVEGRVGFHPSIRNFAYLDGKALFFDTFPPLIHYSRDEMGKMLLTYSDKRLMRWVGPFIQGRVTGIQDEWYSAPETLVGLVGSACRLRPDDSVRFLEWGQDFARRAMPRWAEEAIPEMKAPPKLPAYWTGFRKVLGLQGEPNV
;
A
#
# COMPACT_ATOMS: atom_id res chain seq x y z
N MET A 1 22.25 -4.03 -2.86
CA MET A 1 22.69 -2.75 -3.43
C MET A 1 22.47 -2.80 -4.91
N SER A 2 21.58 -1.94 -5.39
CA SER A 2 21.13 -1.87 -6.79
C SER A 2 22.19 -1.27 -7.72
N ASP A 3 22.22 -1.74 -8.97
CA ASP A 3 23.02 -1.13 -10.04
C ASP A 3 22.39 0.19 -10.50
N LEU A 4 22.90 1.31 -9.99
CA LEU A 4 22.33 2.64 -10.22
C LEU A 4 22.47 3.12 -11.66
N ILE A 5 23.52 2.68 -12.37
CA ILE A 5 23.73 3.04 -13.78
C ILE A 5 22.67 2.35 -14.64
N GLU A 6 22.45 1.06 -14.41
CA GLU A 6 21.41 0.32 -15.11
C GLU A 6 20.01 0.83 -14.74
N LEU A 7 19.80 1.20 -13.48
CA LEU A 7 18.53 1.77 -13.01
C LEU A 7 18.20 3.08 -13.73
N GLU A 8 19.15 4.02 -13.83
CA GLU A 8 18.96 5.27 -14.57
C GLU A 8 18.65 4.99 -16.05
N ARG A 9 19.41 4.09 -16.67
CA ARG A 9 19.23 3.68 -18.07
C ARG A 9 17.81 3.15 -18.31
N LEU A 10 17.31 2.25 -17.46
CA LEU A 10 15.97 1.68 -17.55
C LEU A 10 14.86 2.73 -17.37
N ILE A 11 15.06 3.70 -16.47
CA ILE A 11 14.08 4.77 -16.25
C ILE A 11 14.02 5.72 -17.44
N LYS A 12 15.13 5.93 -18.16
CA LYS A 12 15.19 6.71 -19.40
C LYS A 12 14.67 5.94 -20.61
N ALA A 13 14.79 4.62 -20.62
CA ALA A 13 14.38 3.77 -21.74
C ALA A 13 12.86 3.85 -22.02
N ASP A 14 12.45 3.55 -23.25
CA ASP A 14 11.04 3.53 -23.64
C ASP A 14 10.27 2.38 -22.98
N SER A 15 8.94 2.50 -22.95
CA SER A 15 8.03 1.54 -22.31
C SER A 15 8.23 0.07 -22.72
N ALA A 16 8.68 -0.19 -23.96
CA ALA A 16 8.96 -1.53 -24.46
C ALA A 16 10.15 -2.21 -23.75
N GLU A 17 11.13 -1.43 -23.27
CA GLU A 17 12.34 -1.94 -22.62
C GLU A 17 12.18 -2.00 -21.09
N ARG A 18 11.31 -1.15 -20.52
CA ARG A 18 10.90 -1.22 -19.10
C ARG A 18 10.18 -2.53 -18.75
N GLY A 19 9.65 -3.24 -19.74
CA GLY A 19 8.93 -4.50 -19.53
C GLY A 19 7.47 -4.31 -19.16
N GLN A 20 6.85 -5.34 -18.59
CA GLN A 20 5.42 -5.32 -18.26
C GLN A 20 5.14 -4.39 -17.07
N ALA A 21 4.09 -3.57 -17.20
CA ALA A 21 3.51 -2.91 -16.05
C ALA A 21 2.98 -3.97 -15.08
N VAL A 22 3.53 -4.01 -13.87
CA VAL A 22 3.25 -5.07 -12.89
C VAL A 22 1.88 -4.85 -12.25
N SER A 23 1.44 -3.59 -12.16
CA SER A 23 0.13 -3.20 -11.64
C SER A 23 -0.09 -1.70 -11.90
N LYS A 24 -1.34 -1.24 -11.98
CA LYS A 24 -1.67 0.15 -11.62
C LYS A 24 -1.78 0.19 -10.09
N LEU A 25 -0.64 0.12 -9.40
CA LEU A 25 -0.59 0.38 -7.96
C LEU A 25 -1.12 1.80 -7.75
N GLY A 26 -2.14 1.93 -6.89
CA GLY A 26 -3.02 3.08 -6.85
C GLY A 26 -2.29 4.43 -6.81
N TYR A 27 -2.88 5.39 -7.53
CA TYR A 27 -2.70 6.84 -7.38
C TYR A 27 -1.32 7.48 -7.59
N PHE A 28 -0.17 6.81 -7.43
CA PHE A 28 1.14 7.49 -7.36
C PHE A 28 2.13 7.17 -8.48
N CYS A 29 2.23 5.92 -8.90
CA CYS A 29 3.14 5.49 -9.96
C CYS A 29 2.66 4.21 -10.66
N ALA A 30 3.25 3.92 -11.83
CA ALA A 30 3.10 2.63 -12.51
C ALA A 30 4.37 1.80 -12.30
N PRO A 31 4.40 0.81 -11.39
CA PRO A 31 5.53 -0.09 -11.23
C PRO A 31 5.79 -0.92 -12.48
N PHE A 32 7.05 -1.18 -12.77
CA PHE A 32 7.47 -2.08 -13.84
C PHE A 32 8.51 -3.08 -13.36
N ARG A 33 8.61 -4.19 -14.10
CA ARG A 33 9.62 -5.22 -13.89
C ARG A 33 10.47 -5.35 -15.17
N PRO A 34 11.78 -5.09 -15.09
CA PRO A 34 12.68 -5.28 -16.23
C PRO A 34 12.63 -6.72 -16.73
N VAL A 35 12.66 -6.93 -18.05
CA VAL A 35 12.57 -8.27 -18.66
C VAL A 35 13.89 -9.03 -18.55
N ARG A 36 15.01 -8.32 -18.57
CA ARG A 36 16.38 -8.86 -18.60
C ARG A 36 17.34 -7.93 -17.86
N GLY A 37 18.59 -8.37 -17.70
CA GLY A 37 19.65 -7.59 -17.07
C GLY A 37 19.71 -7.77 -15.55
N PRO A 38 20.61 -7.05 -14.88
CA PRO A 38 20.90 -7.25 -13.46
C PRO A 38 19.73 -6.90 -12.53
N LEU A 39 18.71 -6.17 -13.02
CA LEU A 39 17.51 -5.78 -12.28
C LEU A 39 16.25 -6.58 -12.66
N ALA A 40 16.38 -7.69 -13.41
CA ALA A 40 15.23 -8.50 -13.86
C ALA A 40 14.46 -9.21 -12.71
N ASN A 41 15.10 -9.37 -11.55
CA ASN A 41 14.49 -9.87 -10.33
C ASN A 41 13.96 -8.75 -9.41
N LYS A 42 13.80 -7.52 -9.93
CA LYS A 42 13.30 -6.36 -9.18
C LYS A 42 11.99 -5.82 -9.74
N VAL A 43 11.21 -5.18 -8.87
CA VAL A 43 10.11 -4.28 -9.22
C VAL A 43 10.57 -2.86 -8.93
N ILE A 44 10.43 -1.99 -9.92
CA ILE A 44 10.86 -0.59 -9.86
C ILE A 44 9.63 0.30 -9.81
N LYS A 45 9.54 1.15 -8.78
CA LYS A 45 8.48 2.15 -8.60
C LYS A 45 9.11 3.54 -8.77
N VAL A 46 8.80 4.22 -9.87
CA VAL A 46 9.33 5.56 -10.17
C VAL A 46 8.29 6.60 -9.82
N TYR A 47 8.64 7.50 -8.90
CA TYR A 47 7.76 8.56 -8.45
C TYR A 47 8.08 9.87 -9.17
N ARG A 48 7.18 10.85 -9.04
CA ARG A 48 7.38 12.17 -9.62
C ARG A 48 8.60 12.87 -9.00
N GLY A 49 9.52 13.32 -9.84
CA GLY A 49 10.63 14.17 -9.41
C GLY A 49 10.17 15.56 -8.93
N LEU A 50 10.87 16.10 -7.94
CA LEU A 50 10.63 17.43 -7.36
C LEU A 50 11.88 18.28 -7.46
N ARG A 51 11.72 19.62 -7.47
CA ARG A 51 12.84 20.56 -7.45
C ARG A 51 13.39 20.82 -6.05
N ASN A 52 12.60 20.53 -5.03
CA ASN A 52 12.97 20.76 -3.64
C ASN A 52 13.77 19.57 -3.11
N VAL A 53 15.11 19.69 -3.15
CA VAL A 53 16.03 18.63 -2.75
C VAL A 53 15.83 18.24 -1.28
N ALA A 54 15.68 19.22 -0.38
CA ALA A 54 15.48 18.95 1.04
C ALA A 54 14.20 18.15 1.34
N GLU A 55 13.13 18.35 0.56
CA GLU A 55 11.89 17.58 0.68
C GLU A 55 12.08 16.13 0.20
N LEU A 56 12.90 15.91 -0.83
CA LEU A 56 13.25 14.58 -1.33
C LEU A 56 14.19 13.83 -0.39
N GLU A 57 15.17 14.51 0.20
CA GLU A 57 16.06 13.95 1.22
C GLU A 57 15.26 13.54 2.47
N ARG A 58 14.34 14.40 2.93
CA ARG A 58 13.41 14.04 4.01
C ARG A 58 12.56 12.82 3.64
N LEU A 59 12.05 12.76 2.41
CA LEU A 59 11.26 11.60 1.94
C LEU A 59 12.09 10.30 1.99
N ALA A 60 13.34 10.34 1.54
CA ALA A 60 14.24 9.18 1.57
C ALA A 60 14.55 8.72 2.99
N GLN A 61 14.78 9.67 3.91
CA GLN A 61 14.96 9.37 5.33
C GLN A 61 13.70 8.74 5.93
N CYS A 62 12.53 9.37 5.76
CA CYS A 62 11.28 8.84 6.29
C CYS A 62 10.92 7.47 5.68
N HIS A 63 11.27 7.20 4.43
CA HIS A 63 11.11 5.87 3.84
C HIS A 63 12.00 4.84 4.49
N SER A 64 13.28 5.16 4.70
CA SER A 64 14.22 4.28 5.41
C SER A 64 13.75 3.99 6.84
N ASP A 65 13.31 5.02 7.56
CA ASP A 65 12.77 4.89 8.91
C ASP A 65 11.46 4.07 8.92
N TYR A 66 10.63 4.18 7.89
CA TYR A 66 9.39 3.40 7.79
C TYR A 66 9.67 1.92 7.54
N VAL A 67 10.63 1.59 6.68
CA VAL A 67 11.07 0.20 6.47
C VAL A 67 11.61 -0.37 7.78
N ALA A 68 12.47 0.38 8.48
CA ALA A 68 12.99 -0.04 9.79
C ALA A 68 11.88 -0.22 10.83
N ALA A 69 10.85 0.63 10.83
CA ALA A 69 9.70 0.49 11.72
C ALA A 69 8.85 -0.75 11.40
N LEU A 70 8.65 -1.08 10.12
CA LEU A 70 7.98 -2.31 9.70
C LEU A 70 8.75 -3.55 10.18
N GLU A 71 10.07 -3.57 9.99
CA GLU A 71 10.92 -4.66 10.48
C GLU A 71 10.92 -4.76 12.02
N LEU A 72 11.04 -3.63 12.72
CA LEU A 72 11.00 -3.56 14.19
C LEU A 72 9.69 -4.09 14.79
N THR A 73 8.59 -3.90 14.06
CA THR A 73 7.26 -4.41 14.46
C THR A 73 7.02 -5.86 14.05
N GLY A 74 7.94 -6.48 13.31
CA GLY A 74 7.87 -7.87 12.88
C GLY A 74 7.12 -8.10 11.57
N VAL A 75 6.97 -7.06 10.74
CA VAL A 75 6.40 -7.17 9.40
C VAL A 75 7.50 -7.53 8.40
N ASP A 76 7.38 -8.71 7.79
CA ASP A 76 8.29 -9.14 6.73
C ASP A 76 8.06 -8.33 5.44
N LEU A 77 9.15 -7.94 4.80
CA LEU A 77 9.19 -7.20 3.54
C LEU A 77 10.13 -7.89 2.54
N PRO A 78 9.83 -7.85 1.23
CA PRO A 78 10.86 -8.10 0.23
C PRO A 78 11.98 -7.06 0.35
N ALA A 79 13.21 -7.42 0.00
CA ALA A 79 14.34 -6.50 0.07
C ALA A 79 14.03 -5.21 -0.70
N THR A 80 14.04 -4.07 -0.01
CA THR A 80 13.55 -2.78 -0.54
C THR A 80 14.61 -1.70 -0.36
N GLU A 81 14.96 -1.01 -1.44
CA GLU A 81 15.89 0.12 -1.47
C GLU A 81 15.17 1.37 -1.98
N PHE A 82 15.51 2.54 -1.44
CA PHE A 82 15.03 3.84 -1.91
C PHE A 82 16.20 4.66 -2.43
N HIS A 83 16.05 5.20 -3.64
CA HIS A 83 17.08 5.98 -4.31
C HIS A 83 16.53 7.33 -4.74
N LEU A 84 17.39 8.35 -4.66
CA LEU A 84 17.19 9.64 -5.31
C LEU A 84 18.15 9.69 -6.50
N LEU A 85 17.61 9.66 -7.72
CA LEU A 85 18.40 9.68 -8.95
C LEU A 85 18.32 11.06 -9.59
N ASP A 86 19.45 11.61 -10.03
CA ASP A 86 19.43 12.78 -10.90
C ASP A 86 19.20 12.33 -12.35
N ILE A 87 18.03 12.65 -12.89
CA ILE A 87 17.63 12.31 -14.25
C ILE A 87 17.38 13.63 -14.98
N ASP A 88 18.31 13.97 -15.87
CA ASP A 88 18.25 15.16 -16.73
C ASP A 88 18.02 16.47 -15.94
N GLY A 89 18.69 16.60 -14.79
CA GLY A 89 18.64 17.76 -13.91
C GLY A 89 17.42 17.80 -12.98
N THR A 90 16.70 16.68 -12.86
CA THR A 90 15.59 16.52 -11.91
C THR A 90 15.88 15.35 -10.99
N THR A 91 15.84 15.58 -9.68
CA THR A 91 15.93 14.50 -8.69
C THR A 91 14.63 13.71 -8.63
N VAL A 92 14.72 12.42 -8.95
CA VAL A 92 13.61 11.47 -9.07
C VAL A 92 13.69 10.44 -7.93
N PRO A 93 12.65 10.33 -7.08
CA PRO A 93 12.56 9.27 -6.09
C PRO A 93 12.17 7.93 -6.74
N VAL A 94 12.89 6.87 -6.40
CA VAL A 94 12.71 5.53 -6.96
C VAL A 94 12.79 4.50 -5.85
N ILE A 95 11.84 3.57 -5.81
CA ILE A 95 11.94 2.36 -4.98
C ILE A 95 12.32 1.19 -5.86
N VAL A 96 13.35 0.47 -5.45
CA VAL A 96 13.78 -0.81 -6.05
C VAL A 96 13.51 -1.91 -5.03
N GLN A 97 12.59 -2.80 -5.37
CA GLN A 97 12.13 -3.85 -4.46
C GLN A 97 12.37 -5.22 -5.10
N GLU A 98 12.70 -6.23 -4.31
CA GLU A 98 12.74 -7.61 -4.79
C GLU A 98 11.38 -8.03 -5.38
N ALA A 99 11.43 -8.62 -6.57
CA ALA A 99 10.23 -9.05 -7.27
C ALA A 99 9.68 -10.32 -6.65
N LEU A 100 8.39 -10.29 -6.32
CA LEU A 100 7.65 -11.47 -5.91
C LEU A 100 7.09 -12.20 -7.15
N PRO A 101 6.84 -13.51 -7.08
CA PRO A 101 6.16 -14.24 -8.15
C PRO A 101 4.80 -13.59 -8.46
N SER A 102 4.44 -13.48 -9.74
CA SER A 102 3.21 -12.76 -10.13
C SER A 102 1.94 -13.49 -9.68
N ASP A 103 1.98 -14.82 -9.66
CA ASP A 103 0.94 -15.69 -9.14
C ASP A 103 0.82 -15.63 -7.62
N SER A 104 1.82 -15.07 -6.92
CA SER A 104 1.78 -14.87 -5.48
C SER A 104 0.93 -13.68 -5.04
N MET A 105 0.37 -12.88 -5.95
CA MET A 105 -0.41 -11.71 -5.58
C MET A 105 -1.73 -12.12 -4.91
N MET A 106 -1.95 -11.65 -3.68
CA MET A 106 -3.05 -12.15 -2.85
C MET A 106 -4.44 -11.82 -3.43
N ARG A 107 -4.63 -10.63 -4.00
CA ARG A 107 -5.96 -10.25 -4.56
C ARG A 107 -6.43 -11.22 -5.67
N PRO A 108 -5.64 -11.48 -6.73
CA PRO A 108 -6.00 -12.50 -7.73
C PRO A 108 -6.26 -13.88 -7.11
N GLN A 109 -5.44 -14.31 -6.15
CA GLN A 109 -5.64 -15.61 -5.48
C GLN A 109 -6.98 -15.66 -4.72
N ILE A 110 -7.31 -14.63 -3.93
CA ILE A 110 -8.60 -14.57 -3.22
C ILE A 110 -9.78 -14.63 -4.20
N ILE A 111 -9.70 -13.98 -5.37
CA ILE A 111 -10.77 -14.04 -6.39
C ILE A 111 -10.95 -15.48 -6.89
N ALA A 112 -9.84 -16.19 -7.15
CA ALA A 112 -9.86 -17.51 -7.77
C ALA A 112 -10.07 -18.67 -6.79
N ALA A 113 -9.79 -18.48 -5.50
CA ALA A 113 -9.80 -19.54 -4.50
C ALA A 113 -11.21 -19.97 -4.07
N GLU A 114 -11.30 -21.15 -3.48
CA GLU A 114 -12.48 -21.55 -2.71
C GLU A 114 -12.59 -20.72 -1.43
N LEU A 115 -13.80 -20.65 -0.85
CA LEU A 115 -14.09 -19.77 0.28
C LEU A 115 -13.12 -19.94 1.46
N GLU A 116 -12.89 -21.17 1.93
CA GLU A 116 -12.04 -21.39 3.09
C GLU A 116 -10.56 -21.05 2.82
N GLN A 117 -10.07 -21.29 1.60
CA GLN A 117 -8.73 -20.85 1.18
C GLN A 117 -8.63 -19.31 1.13
N ALA A 118 -9.70 -18.65 0.67
CA ALA A 118 -9.77 -17.19 0.74
C ALA A 118 -9.74 -16.70 2.20
N VAL A 119 -10.40 -17.39 3.13
CA VAL A 119 -10.33 -17.06 4.57
C VAL A 119 -8.93 -17.33 5.14
N GLU A 120 -8.23 -18.39 4.74
CA GLU A 120 -6.84 -18.64 5.14
C GLU A 120 -5.90 -17.51 4.69
N MET A 121 -6.08 -16.98 3.48
CA MET A 121 -5.32 -15.80 3.02
C MET A 121 -5.64 -14.55 3.83
N MET A 122 -6.91 -14.38 4.23
CA MET A 122 -7.34 -13.29 5.10
C MET A 122 -6.73 -13.42 6.50
N GLU A 123 -6.69 -14.62 7.07
CA GLU A 123 -6.00 -14.92 8.33
C GLU A 123 -4.53 -14.52 8.25
N ALA A 124 -3.84 -14.91 7.18
CA ALA A 124 -2.42 -14.59 6.99
C ALA A 124 -2.19 -13.07 6.90
N ALA A 125 -3.00 -12.34 6.11
CA ALA A 125 -2.91 -10.88 6.02
C ALA A 125 -3.27 -10.20 7.36
N GLY A 126 -4.33 -10.68 8.03
CA GLY A 126 -4.75 -10.22 9.35
C GLY A 126 -3.63 -10.38 10.37
N GLN A 127 -2.89 -11.48 10.32
CA GLN A 127 -1.79 -11.71 11.26
C GLN A 127 -0.62 -10.75 11.06
N VAL A 128 -0.36 -10.31 9.83
CA VAL A 128 0.61 -9.22 9.58
C VAL A 128 0.12 -7.91 10.20
N ILE A 129 -1.16 -7.56 10.01
CA ILE A 129 -1.78 -6.36 10.61
C ILE A 129 -1.70 -6.41 12.13
N ALA A 130 -2.10 -7.53 12.74
CA ALA A 130 -2.08 -7.71 14.18
C ALA A 130 -0.65 -7.64 14.72
N THR A 131 0.31 -8.25 14.04
CA THR A 131 1.73 -8.22 14.41
C THR A 131 2.26 -6.79 14.40
N PHE A 132 1.98 -6.02 13.35
CA PHE A 132 2.34 -4.61 13.29
C PHE A 132 1.78 -3.82 14.49
N TRP A 133 0.46 -3.84 14.67
CA TRP A 133 -0.19 -3.00 15.67
C TRP A 133 0.12 -3.41 17.10
N ASN A 134 0.20 -4.71 17.41
CA ASN A 134 0.58 -5.20 18.73
C ASN A 134 2.02 -4.81 19.11
N ASN A 135 2.88 -4.49 18.13
CA ASN A 135 4.24 -4.04 18.34
C ASN A 135 4.46 -2.55 18.04
N ALA A 136 3.42 -1.80 17.62
CA ALA A 136 3.56 -0.42 17.18
C ALA A 136 4.08 0.52 18.28
N ASP A 137 3.85 0.19 19.56
CA ASP A 137 4.37 0.93 20.71
C ASP A 137 5.92 0.93 20.79
N LYS A 138 6.62 0.07 20.01
CA LYS A 138 8.08 0.09 19.87
C LYS A 138 8.61 1.21 18.96
N VAL A 139 7.74 1.79 18.14
CA VAL A 139 8.12 2.84 17.18
C VAL A 139 7.90 4.20 17.84
N GLU A 140 8.92 5.04 17.80
CA GLU A 140 8.81 6.40 18.34
C GLU A 140 8.00 7.31 17.41
N GLY A 141 6.99 7.97 17.98
CA GLY A 141 6.16 8.95 17.28
C GLY A 141 5.01 8.33 16.48
N ARG A 142 4.49 9.10 15.51
CA ARG A 142 3.33 8.68 14.71
C ARG A 142 3.78 7.72 13.61
N VAL A 143 3.23 6.51 13.64
CA VAL A 143 3.38 5.48 12.59
C VAL A 143 2.02 4.96 12.16
N GLY A 144 1.87 4.60 10.89
CA GLY A 144 0.68 4.00 10.31
C GLY A 144 0.99 2.76 9.47
N PHE A 145 -0.05 2.08 9.01
CA PHE A 145 0.02 0.88 8.19
C PHE A 145 -1.13 0.89 7.18
N HIS A 146 -0.86 0.58 5.91
CA HIS A 146 -1.86 0.55 4.84
C HIS A 146 -2.09 -0.88 4.32
N PRO A 147 -2.89 -1.70 5.01
CA PRO A 147 -3.03 -3.12 4.67
C PRO A 147 -4.17 -3.38 3.68
N SER A 148 -4.07 -2.79 2.50
CA SER A 148 -4.91 -3.22 1.38
C SER A 148 -4.55 -4.66 0.98
N ILE A 149 -5.54 -5.50 0.63
CA ILE A 149 -5.29 -6.84 0.02
C ILE A 149 -4.32 -6.76 -1.17
N ARG A 150 -4.29 -5.61 -1.86
CA ARG A 150 -3.39 -5.35 -3.00
C ARG A 150 -1.93 -5.18 -2.63
N ASN A 151 -1.65 -5.00 -1.34
CA ASN A 151 -0.31 -4.76 -0.79
C ASN A 151 0.27 -6.04 -0.17
N PHE A 152 -0.41 -7.17 -0.34
CA PHE A 152 0.01 -8.47 0.14
C PHE A 152 0.25 -9.46 -1.01
N ALA A 153 1.30 -10.24 -0.85
CA ALA A 153 1.50 -11.50 -1.54
C ALA A 153 1.20 -12.65 -0.58
N TYR A 154 0.78 -13.79 -1.11
CA TYR A 154 0.60 -15.02 -0.36
C TYR A 154 1.46 -16.13 -0.97
N LEU A 155 2.38 -16.66 -0.16
CA LEU A 155 3.37 -17.68 -0.52
C LEU A 155 3.51 -18.66 0.64
N ASP A 156 3.40 -19.96 0.37
CA ASP A 156 3.66 -21.03 1.33
C ASP A 156 2.95 -20.86 2.68
N GLY A 157 1.67 -20.47 2.64
CA GLY A 157 0.86 -20.28 3.84
C GLY A 157 1.05 -18.93 4.54
N LYS A 158 1.90 -18.04 4.02
CA LYS A 158 2.26 -16.76 4.66
C LYS A 158 1.91 -15.57 3.79
N ALA A 159 1.49 -14.49 4.44
CA ALA A 159 1.32 -13.19 3.81
C ALA A 159 2.61 -12.37 3.92
N LEU A 160 3.05 -11.78 2.81
CA LEU A 160 4.17 -10.85 2.76
C LEU A 160 3.68 -9.47 2.35
N PHE A 161 4.01 -8.44 3.11
CA PHE A 161 3.66 -7.05 2.81
C PHE A 161 4.71 -6.42 1.88
N PHE A 162 4.32 -5.51 0.99
CA PHE A 162 5.27 -4.89 0.05
C PHE A 162 5.02 -3.42 -0.28
N ASP A 163 4.06 -2.75 0.39
CA ASP A 163 3.74 -1.34 0.13
C ASP A 163 4.40 -0.40 1.14
N THR A 164 5.53 0.19 0.74
CA THR A 164 6.28 1.12 1.60
C THR A 164 6.04 2.59 1.25
N PHE A 165 5.05 2.91 0.39
CA PHE A 165 4.80 4.28 -0.04
C PHE A 165 3.30 4.66 -0.02
N PRO A 166 2.93 5.82 0.53
CA PRO A 166 3.81 6.80 1.19
C PRO A 166 4.40 6.23 2.49
N PRO A 167 5.59 6.70 2.93
CA PRO A 167 6.12 6.29 4.22
C PRO A 167 5.25 6.85 5.35
N LEU A 168 4.57 5.96 6.07
CA LEU A 168 3.58 6.34 7.09
C LEU A 168 4.22 6.64 8.43
N ILE A 169 5.32 7.39 8.45
CA ILE A 169 6.07 7.74 9.66
C ILE A 169 6.59 9.17 9.59
N HIS A 170 6.74 9.83 10.74
CA HIS A 170 7.31 11.19 10.90
C HIS A 170 6.57 12.34 10.20
N TYR A 171 5.48 12.07 9.49
CA TYR A 171 4.60 13.08 8.92
C TYR A 171 3.43 13.34 9.86
N SER A 172 3.16 14.62 10.10
CA SER A 172 1.87 15.03 10.64
C SER A 172 0.75 14.69 9.67
N ARG A 173 -0.49 14.72 10.17
CA ARG A 173 -1.68 14.48 9.38
C ARG A 173 -1.74 15.42 8.16
N ASP A 174 -1.46 16.71 8.31
CA ASP A 174 -1.54 17.66 7.21
C ASP A 174 -0.41 17.49 6.17
N GLU A 175 0.80 17.17 6.62
CA GLU A 175 1.94 16.92 5.72
C GLU A 175 1.71 15.67 4.86
N MET A 176 1.17 14.60 5.46
CA MET A 176 0.81 13.39 4.71
C MET A 176 -0.28 13.68 3.68
N GLY A 177 -1.30 14.46 4.04
CA GLY A 177 -2.32 14.92 3.08
C GLY A 177 -1.72 15.68 1.89
N LYS A 178 -0.72 16.53 2.14
CA LYS A 178 0.02 17.23 1.09
C LYS A 178 0.85 16.28 0.23
N MET A 179 1.54 15.30 0.82
CA MET A 179 2.32 14.30 0.10
C MET A 179 1.45 13.49 -0.86
N LEU A 180 0.30 13.00 -0.40
CA LEU A 180 -0.66 12.25 -1.22
C LEU A 180 -1.11 13.06 -2.45
N LEU A 181 -1.32 14.36 -2.29
CA LEU A 181 -1.66 15.24 -3.41
C LEU A 181 -0.48 15.46 -4.35
N THR A 182 0.71 15.73 -3.82
CA THR A 182 1.94 16.00 -4.61
C THR A 182 2.26 14.85 -5.57
N TYR A 183 2.19 13.63 -5.06
CA TYR A 183 2.52 12.41 -5.80
C TYR A 183 1.35 11.83 -6.59
N SER A 184 0.13 12.38 -6.45
CA SER A 184 -1.02 11.90 -7.23
C SER A 184 -0.76 12.03 -8.74
N ASP A 185 -0.99 10.95 -9.47
CA ASP A 185 -0.78 10.82 -10.91
C ASP A 185 -1.73 11.73 -11.72
N LYS A 186 -2.92 12.02 -11.19
CA LYS A 186 -3.92 12.86 -11.88
C LYS A 186 -3.61 14.36 -11.72
N ARG A 187 -3.22 15.02 -12.82
CA ARG A 187 -3.02 16.50 -12.87
C ARG A 187 -4.18 17.29 -12.27
N LEU A 188 -5.42 16.84 -12.50
CA LEU A 188 -6.64 17.46 -11.96
C LEU A 188 -6.70 17.42 -10.43
N MET A 189 -6.29 16.30 -9.82
CA MET A 189 -6.24 16.16 -8.35
C MET A 189 -5.29 17.15 -7.70
N ARG A 190 -4.21 17.51 -8.41
CA ARG A 190 -3.24 18.48 -7.92
C ARG A 190 -3.76 19.91 -7.98
N TRP A 191 -4.65 20.20 -8.94
CA TRP A 191 -5.23 21.53 -9.12
C TRP A 191 -6.46 21.76 -8.22
N VAL A 192 -7.30 20.73 -8.07
CA VAL A 192 -8.48 20.78 -7.17
C VAL A 192 -8.09 20.47 -5.71
N GLY A 193 -6.97 19.77 -5.50
CA GLY A 193 -6.44 19.29 -4.22
C GLY A 193 -6.49 20.26 -3.06
N PRO A 194 -6.05 21.53 -3.21
CA PRO A 194 -6.10 22.51 -2.12
C PRO A 194 -7.51 22.79 -1.58
N PHE A 195 -8.55 22.65 -2.41
CA PHE A 195 -9.96 22.88 -1.99
C PHE A 195 -10.62 21.64 -1.38
N ILE A 196 -10.01 20.46 -1.53
CA ILE A 196 -10.49 19.18 -1.02
C ILE A 196 -9.51 18.53 -0.03
N GLN A 197 -8.46 19.25 0.37
CA GLN A 197 -7.38 18.73 1.20
C GLN A 197 -7.94 18.09 2.47
N GLY A 198 -8.86 18.76 3.18
CA GLY A 198 -9.49 18.20 4.38
C GLY A 198 -10.20 16.85 4.17
N ARG A 199 -10.73 16.57 2.97
CA ARG A 199 -11.32 15.26 2.62
C ARG A 199 -10.27 14.21 2.25
N VAL A 200 -9.19 14.61 1.57
CA VAL A 200 -8.06 13.71 1.24
C VAL A 200 -7.28 13.34 2.50
N THR A 201 -7.10 14.30 3.41
CA THR A 201 -6.49 14.11 4.72
C THR A 201 -7.29 13.12 5.58
N GLY A 202 -8.60 12.97 5.37
CA GLY A 202 -9.41 11.96 6.06
C GLY A 202 -9.18 10.52 5.59
N ILE A 203 -8.70 10.32 4.35
CA ILE A 203 -8.51 8.98 3.77
C ILE A 203 -7.37 8.22 4.45
N GLN A 204 -6.34 8.94 4.88
CA GLN A 204 -5.21 8.34 5.58
C GLN A 204 -5.54 8.01 7.04
N ASP A 205 -6.61 8.53 7.62
CA ASP A 205 -6.88 8.33 9.06
C ASP A 205 -7.06 6.83 9.37
N GLU A 206 -7.68 6.10 8.44
CA GLU A 206 -7.79 4.62 8.45
C GLU A 206 -6.42 3.91 8.56
N TRP A 207 -5.36 4.52 8.03
CA TRP A 207 -4.01 3.92 8.06
C TRP A 207 -3.30 4.13 9.39
N TYR A 208 -3.78 5.05 10.24
CA TYR A 208 -3.20 5.32 11.55
C TYR A 208 -4.06 4.77 12.70
N SER A 209 -5.05 3.92 12.38
CA SER A 209 -5.97 3.34 13.33
C SER A 209 -5.96 1.80 13.23
N ALA A 210 -5.49 1.15 14.30
CA ALA A 210 -5.48 -0.31 14.40
C ALA A 210 -6.83 -0.98 14.09
N PRO A 211 -7.97 -0.59 14.69
CA PRO A 211 -9.26 -1.18 14.35
C PRO A 211 -9.65 -0.92 12.89
N GLU A 212 -9.45 0.30 12.38
CA GLU A 212 -9.85 0.66 11.01
C GLU A 212 -9.04 -0.09 9.95
N THR A 213 -7.77 -0.39 10.21
CA THR A 213 -6.98 -1.21 9.29
C THR A 213 -7.51 -2.64 9.13
N LEU A 214 -7.96 -3.29 10.21
CA LEU A 214 -8.60 -4.61 10.17
C LEU A 214 -9.97 -4.53 9.48
N VAL A 215 -10.78 -3.54 9.84
CA VAL A 215 -12.08 -3.28 9.20
C VAL A 215 -11.92 -3.04 7.69
N GLY A 216 -10.88 -2.31 7.30
CA GLY A 216 -10.53 -2.03 5.91
C GLY A 216 -10.15 -3.29 5.12
N LEU A 217 -9.43 -4.23 5.75
CA LEU A 217 -9.11 -5.54 5.18
C LEU A 217 -10.40 -6.35 4.96
N VAL A 218 -11.23 -6.51 5.99
CA VAL A 218 -12.51 -7.25 5.92
C VAL A 218 -13.43 -6.65 4.87
N GLY A 219 -13.61 -5.32 4.88
CA GLY A 219 -14.42 -4.62 3.90
C GLY A 219 -13.88 -4.79 2.47
N SER A 220 -12.57 -4.93 2.29
CA SER A 220 -11.98 -5.20 0.98
C SER A 220 -12.32 -6.60 0.49
N ALA A 221 -12.33 -7.61 1.35
CA ALA A 221 -12.76 -8.96 1.02
C ALA A 221 -14.26 -9.03 0.68
N CYS A 222 -15.13 -8.42 1.49
CA CYS A 222 -16.56 -8.36 1.21
C CYS A 222 -16.87 -7.69 -0.13
N ARG A 223 -16.10 -6.65 -0.52
CA ARG A 223 -16.25 -6.02 -1.85
C ARG A 223 -15.72 -6.88 -2.99
N LEU A 224 -14.71 -7.69 -2.72
CA LEU A 224 -14.08 -8.56 -3.71
C LEU A 224 -14.94 -9.80 -3.99
N ARG A 225 -15.60 -10.32 -2.95
CA ARG A 225 -16.47 -11.51 -2.98
C ARG A 225 -17.76 -11.24 -2.19
N PRO A 226 -18.73 -10.52 -2.78
CA PRO A 226 -19.94 -10.11 -2.08
C PRO A 226 -20.77 -11.26 -1.52
N ASP A 227 -20.87 -12.36 -2.25
CA ASP A 227 -21.67 -13.53 -1.87
C ASP A 227 -21.13 -14.24 -0.62
N ASP A 228 -19.83 -14.08 -0.35
CA ASP A 228 -19.13 -14.68 0.80
C ASP A 228 -19.01 -13.74 2.00
N SER A 229 -19.61 -12.54 1.94
CA SER A 229 -19.40 -11.48 2.94
C SER A 229 -19.70 -11.92 4.37
N VAL A 230 -20.71 -12.78 4.58
CA VAL A 230 -21.07 -13.27 5.92
C VAL A 230 -19.88 -13.97 6.57
N ARG A 231 -19.21 -14.86 5.84
CA ARG A 231 -18.06 -15.62 6.33
C ARG A 231 -16.87 -14.71 6.65
N PHE A 232 -16.60 -13.68 5.83
CA PHE A 232 -15.53 -12.71 6.10
C PHE A 232 -15.81 -11.82 7.30
N LEU A 233 -17.07 -11.44 7.54
CA LEU A 233 -17.47 -10.67 8.72
C LEU A 233 -17.36 -11.51 9.99
N GLU A 234 -17.81 -12.76 9.94
CA GLU A 234 -17.65 -13.71 11.04
C GLU A 234 -16.18 -13.91 11.38
N TRP A 235 -15.35 -14.18 10.37
CA TRP A 235 -13.89 -14.25 10.52
C TRP A 235 -13.32 -12.97 11.12
N GLY A 236 -13.65 -11.79 10.59
CA GLY A 236 -13.08 -10.53 11.06
C GLY A 236 -13.40 -10.24 12.53
N GLN A 237 -14.65 -10.46 12.95
CA GLN A 237 -15.06 -10.28 14.35
C GLN A 237 -14.36 -11.26 15.28
N ASP A 238 -14.21 -12.49 14.83
CA ASP A 238 -13.57 -13.57 15.55
C ASP A 238 -12.04 -13.35 15.67
N PHE A 239 -11.38 -12.97 14.57
CA PHE A 239 -9.98 -12.57 14.51
C PHE A 239 -9.69 -11.39 15.45
N ALA A 240 -10.52 -10.35 15.43
CA ALA A 240 -10.37 -9.20 16.32
C ALA A 240 -10.30 -9.61 17.81
N ARG A 241 -11.15 -10.54 18.25
CA ARG A 241 -11.14 -11.04 19.63
C ARG A 241 -9.84 -11.78 19.97
N ARG A 242 -9.31 -12.54 19.02
CA ARG A 242 -8.22 -13.49 19.26
C ARG A 242 -6.83 -12.88 19.07
N ALA A 243 -6.64 -12.08 18.03
CA ALA A 243 -5.35 -11.55 17.62
C ALA A 243 -5.18 -10.05 17.90
N MET A 244 -6.28 -9.30 18.06
CA MET A 244 -6.28 -7.85 18.31
C MET A 244 -7.17 -7.45 19.50
N PRO A 245 -7.08 -8.12 20.66
CA PRO A 245 -8.03 -7.93 21.77
C PRO A 245 -8.09 -6.50 22.30
N ARG A 246 -6.98 -5.74 22.23
CA ARG A 246 -6.91 -4.32 22.62
C ARG A 246 -7.89 -3.43 21.85
N TRP A 247 -8.19 -3.78 20.60
CA TRP A 247 -9.04 -2.97 19.69
C TRP A 247 -10.33 -3.68 19.29
N ALA A 248 -10.62 -4.85 19.90
CA ALA A 248 -11.77 -5.67 19.53
C ALA A 248 -13.11 -4.96 19.76
N GLU A 249 -13.24 -4.22 20.88
CA GLU A 249 -14.47 -3.48 21.20
C GLU A 249 -14.78 -2.37 20.19
N GLU A 250 -13.75 -1.78 19.58
CA GLU A 250 -13.87 -0.76 18.53
C GLU A 250 -14.10 -1.39 17.14
N ALA A 251 -13.38 -2.47 16.81
CA ALA A 251 -13.42 -3.07 15.47
C ALA A 251 -14.69 -3.91 15.21
N ILE A 252 -15.15 -4.70 16.18
CA ILE A 252 -16.26 -5.66 16.01
C ILE A 252 -17.57 -4.97 15.60
N PRO A 253 -17.99 -3.85 16.21
CA PRO A 253 -19.21 -3.15 15.81
C PRO A 253 -19.22 -2.75 14.33
N GLU A 254 -18.08 -2.32 13.79
CA GLU A 254 -17.91 -1.91 12.39
C GLU A 254 -17.93 -3.10 11.41
N MET A 255 -17.80 -4.33 11.91
CA MET A 255 -17.84 -5.58 11.14
C MET A 255 -19.15 -6.36 11.32
N LYS A 256 -20.21 -5.74 11.84
CA LYS A 256 -21.55 -6.36 11.90
C LYS A 256 -22.25 -6.43 10.54
N ALA A 257 -21.83 -5.61 9.59
CA ALA A 257 -22.29 -5.60 8.22
C ALA A 257 -21.10 -5.25 7.30
N PRO A 258 -21.16 -5.53 5.98
CA PRO A 258 -20.07 -5.18 5.07
C PRO A 258 -19.67 -3.70 5.21
N PRO A 259 -18.43 -3.40 5.62
CA PRO A 259 -17.98 -2.02 5.83
C PRO A 259 -18.15 -1.20 4.56
N LYS A 260 -18.90 -0.10 4.67
CA LYS A 260 -19.12 0.82 3.56
C LYS A 260 -17.93 1.74 3.43
N LEU A 261 -17.47 1.97 2.20
CA LEU A 261 -16.57 3.08 1.95
C LEU A 261 -17.28 4.40 2.32
N PRO A 262 -16.58 5.37 2.93
CA PRO A 262 -17.20 6.66 3.24
C PRO A 262 -17.86 7.28 2.00
N ALA A 263 -19.05 7.87 2.15
CA ALA A 263 -19.85 8.34 1.01
C ALA A 263 -19.14 9.39 0.13
N TYR A 264 -18.27 10.20 0.74
CA TYR A 264 -17.44 11.14 0.00
C TYR A 264 -16.46 10.43 -0.93
N TRP A 265 -16.04 9.21 -0.59
CA TRP A 265 -15.08 8.41 -1.35
C TRP A 265 -15.72 7.76 -2.58
N THR A 266 -16.94 7.24 -2.45
CA THR A 266 -17.73 6.68 -3.56
C THR A 266 -18.09 7.75 -4.59
N GLY A 267 -18.50 8.94 -4.14
CA GLY A 267 -18.77 10.07 -5.03
C GLY A 267 -17.51 10.60 -5.73
N PHE A 268 -16.42 10.71 -5.00
CA PHE A 268 -15.14 11.18 -5.53
C PHE A 268 -14.51 10.20 -6.53
N ARG A 269 -14.59 8.89 -6.27
CA ARG A 269 -14.16 7.87 -7.24
C ARG A 269 -14.97 7.91 -8.53
N LYS A 270 -16.29 8.11 -8.42
CA LYS A 270 -17.20 8.20 -9.58
C LYS A 270 -16.93 9.44 -10.44
N VAL A 271 -16.73 10.60 -9.83
CA VAL A 271 -16.44 11.87 -10.52
C VAL A 271 -15.09 11.84 -11.24
N LEU A 272 -14.12 11.09 -10.71
CA LEU A 272 -12.76 11.05 -11.24
C LEU A 272 -12.49 9.90 -12.22
N GLY A 273 -13.48 9.08 -12.56
CA GLY A 273 -13.24 7.86 -13.36
C GLY A 273 -12.28 6.89 -12.65
N LEU A 274 -12.41 6.78 -11.33
CA LEU A 274 -11.63 5.95 -10.42
C LEU A 274 -12.48 4.82 -9.83
N GLN A 275 -13.64 4.53 -10.44
CA GLN A 275 -14.12 3.15 -10.40
C GLN A 275 -12.95 2.32 -10.92
N GLY A 276 -12.40 1.47 -10.06
CA GLY A 276 -11.46 0.47 -10.58
C GLY A 276 -12.25 -0.29 -11.61
N GLU A 277 -11.96 -0.08 -12.89
CA GLU A 277 -12.36 -1.07 -13.87
C GLU A 277 -11.79 -2.41 -13.40
N PRO A 278 -12.55 -3.50 -13.55
CA PRO A 278 -12.01 -4.83 -13.33
C PRO A 278 -10.87 -4.99 -14.32
N ASN A 279 -9.65 -4.73 -13.86
CA ASN A 279 -8.47 -4.95 -14.68
C ASN A 279 -8.28 -6.46 -14.67
N VAL A 280 -8.80 -7.06 -15.75
CA VAL A 280 -8.53 -8.36 -16.39
C VAL A 280 -7.83 -9.38 -15.51
#